data_AF-A0A2A8BAG3-F1
#
_entry.id   AF-A0A2A8BAG3-F1
#
_cell.length_a   1.000
_cell.length_b   1.000
_cell.length_c   1.000
_cell.angle_alpha   90.00
_cell.angle_beta   90.00
_cell.angle_gamma   90.00
#
_symmetry.space_group_name_H-M   'P 1'
#
loop_
_entity.id
_entity.type
_entity.pdbx_description
1 polymer ?
#
loop_
_entity_poly.entity_id
_entity_poly.type
_entity_poly.pdbx_seq_one_letter_code
_entity_poly.pdbx_strand_id
1 'polypeptide(L)' 'MPKELRNTLGIKEKSPLEIFVEGEDIILKKYQPGHVCALTGEVSNRNMALAKGKISLSPEGAELLIKEIEQYLVK' A
#
# COMPACT_ATOMS: atom_id res chain seq x y z
N MET A 1 -4.39 2.70 22.01
CA MET A 1 -3.13 3.47 22.00
C MET A 1 -3.27 4.67 22.94
N PRO A 2 -2.29 4.92 23.82
CA PRO A 2 -2.26 6.07 24.73
C PRO A 2 -2.48 7.42 24.03
N LYS A 3 -3.08 8.38 24.75
CA LYS A 3 -3.46 9.69 24.19
C LYS A 3 -2.23 10.52 23.83
N GLU A 4 -1.19 10.44 24.64
CA GLU A 4 0.09 11.13 24.49
C GLU A 4 0.76 10.70 23.17
N LEU A 5 0.87 9.39 22.92
CA LEU A 5 1.42 8.87 21.67
C LEU A 5 0.60 9.28 20.44
N ARG A 6 -0.73 9.32 20.55
CA ARG A 6 -1.60 9.82 19.46
C ARG A 6 -1.24 11.27 19.09
N ASN A 7 -1.03 12.12 20.09
CA ASN A 7 -0.68 13.52 19.87
C ASN A 7 0.72 13.67 19.27
N THR A 8 1.72 12.97 19.83
CA THR A 8 3.11 13.02 19.35
C THR A 8 3.24 12.55 17.91
N LEU A 9 2.48 11.53 17.51
CA LEU A 9 2.53 10.96 16.15
C LEU A 9 1.53 11.60 15.17
N GLY A 10 0.75 12.59 15.61
CA GLY A 10 -0.23 13.28 14.75
C GLY A 10 -1.38 12.38 14.26
N ILE A 11 -1.75 11.36 15.03
CA ILE A 11 -2.82 10.41 14.69
C ILE A 11 -4.15 10.97 15.15
N LYS A 12 -4.98 11.42 14.20
CA LYS A 12 -6.31 11.98 14.47
C LYS A 12 -7.28 10.90 14.92
N GLU A 13 -8.33 11.30 15.61
CA GLU A 13 -9.41 10.40 16.00
C GLU A 13 -9.99 9.67 14.78
N LYS A 14 -10.32 8.37 14.95
CA LYS A 14 -10.79 7.47 13.89
C LYS A 14 -9.84 7.26 12.70
N SER A 15 -8.58 7.72 12.79
CA SER A 15 -7.59 7.43 11.75
C SER A 15 -7.27 5.93 11.74
N PRO A 16 -7.34 5.26 10.59
CA PRO A 16 -6.91 3.87 10.46
C PRO A 16 -5.40 3.74 10.74
N LEU A 17 -5.01 2.61 11.31
CA LEU A 17 -3.63 2.23 11.60
C LEU A 17 -3.41 0.79 11.13
N GLU A 18 -2.21 0.51 10.64
CA GLU A 18 -1.76 -0.85 10.36
C GLU A 18 -0.96 -1.35 11.57
N ILE A 19 -1.23 -2.60 11.96
CA ILE A 19 -0.59 -3.27 13.09
C ILE A 19 0.11 -4.50 12.54
N PHE A 20 1.42 -4.57 12.72
CA PHE A 20 2.25 -5.71 12.37
C PHE A 20 2.86 -6.33 13.64
N VAL A 21 3.16 -7.62 13.58
CA VAL A 21 3.90 -8.34 14.62
C VAL A 21 5.19 -8.86 14.01
N GLU A 22 6.32 -8.51 14.60
CA GLU A 22 7.65 -8.94 14.16
C GLU A 22 8.40 -9.52 15.36
N GLY A 23 8.42 -10.86 15.47
CA GLY A 23 8.95 -11.53 16.66
C GLY A 23 8.15 -11.19 17.91
N GLU A 24 8.78 -10.53 18.87
CA GLU A 24 8.15 -10.04 20.11
C GLU A 24 7.67 -8.57 20.01
N ASP A 25 7.94 -7.90 18.88
CA ASP A 25 7.61 -6.49 18.69
C ASP A 25 6.26 -6.28 17.99
N ILE A 26 5.54 -5.24 18.43
CA ILE A 26 4.32 -4.74 17.76
C ILE A 26 4.65 -3.42 17.06
N ILE A 27 4.54 -3.41 15.74
CA ILE A 27 4.84 -2.23 14.91
C ILE A 27 3.53 -1.56 14.51
N LEU A 28 3.38 -0.28 14.87
CA LEU A 28 2.25 0.57 14.50
C LEU A 28 2.65 1.50 13.35
N LYS A 29 2.00 1.38 12.19
CA LYS A 29 2.19 2.30 11.06
C LYS A 29 0.92 3.08 10.78
N LYS A 30 1.09 4.34 10.36
CA LYS A 30 -0.03 5.14 9.85
C LYS A 30 -0.56 4.46 8.60
N TYR A 31 -1.85 4.14 8.57
CA TYR A 31 -2.46 3.54 7.39
C TYR A 31 -2.38 4.51 6.22
N GLN A 32 -1.78 4.07 5.12
CA GLN A 32 -1.72 4.80 3.87
C GLN A 32 -2.48 3.99 2.79
N PRO A 33 -3.77 4.30 2.57
CA PRO A 33 -4.54 3.63 1.53
C PRO A 33 -3.90 3.96 0.18
N GLY A 34 -3.50 2.94 -0.57
CA GLY A 34 -2.92 3.11 -1.91
C GLY A 34 -1.57 2.44 -2.15
N HIS A 35 -0.99 1.75 -1.16
CA HIS A 35 0.30 1.07 -1.31
C HIS A 35 0.21 -0.44 -1.51
N VAL A 36 -0.98 -1.01 -1.75
CA VAL A 36 -1.14 -2.44 -2.07
C VAL A 36 -1.13 -2.60 -3.59
N CYS A 37 -0.23 -3.43 -4.10
CA CYS A 37 -0.22 -3.79 -5.52
C CYS A 37 -1.48 -4.57 -5.86
N ALA A 38 -2.23 -4.13 -6.87
CA ALA A 38 -3.47 -4.75 -7.31
C ALA A 38 -3.27 -6.16 -7.91
N LEU A 39 -2.05 -6.51 -8.32
CA LEU A 39 -1.73 -7.80 -8.93
C LEU A 39 -1.05 -8.76 -7.94
N THR A 40 -0.03 -8.30 -7.22
CA THR A 40 0.77 -9.16 -6.32
C THR A 40 0.23 -9.17 -4.89
N GLY A 41 -0.60 -8.19 -4.50
CA GLY A 41 -1.09 -8.03 -3.13
C GLY A 41 -0.03 -7.50 -2.16
N GLU A 42 1.19 -7.24 -2.61
CA GLU A 42 2.28 -6.75 -1.77
C GLU A 42 2.04 -5.29 -1.37
N VAL A 43 2.32 -4.99 -0.09
CA VAL A 43 2.28 -3.62 0.43
C VAL A 43 3.70 -3.05 0.44
N SER A 44 3.95 -2.02 -0.36
CA SER A 44 5.28 -1.42 -0.44
C SER A 44 5.23 0.07 -0.75
N ASN A 45 6.18 0.82 -0.18
CA ASN A 45 6.41 2.23 -0.53
C ASN A 45 6.89 2.41 -1.98
N ARG A 46 7.34 1.32 -2.62
CA ARG A 46 7.71 1.30 -4.05
C ARG A 46 6.51 1.18 -4.98
N ASN A 47 5.32 0.90 -4.44
CA ASN A 47 4.11 0.77 -5.24
C ASN A 47 3.67 2.14 -5.75
N MET A 48 3.35 2.19 -7.04
CA MET A 48 3.01 3.40 -7.77
C MET A 48 1.52 3.47 -8.09
N ALA A 49 0.96 4.67 -7.94
CA ALA A 49 -0.43 4.95 -8.26
C ALA A 49 -0.56 5.38 -9.73
N LEU A 50 -1.32 4.61 -10.52
CA LEU A 50 -1.60 4.83 -11.94
C LEU A 50 -3.08 5.20 -12.15
N ALA A 51 -3.41 5.62 -13.38
CA ALA A 51 -4.78 5.98 -13.79
C ALA A 51 -5.47 6.99 -12.84
N LYS A 52 -4.73 8.04 -12.42
CA LYS A 52 -5.17 9.05 -11.43
C LYS A 52 -5.52 8.45 -10.06
N GLY A 53 -4.73 7.48 -9.61
CA GLY A 53 -4.89 6.84 -8.29
C GLY A 53 -5.93 5.73 -8.24
N LYS A 54 -6.43 5.28 -9.40
CA LYS A 54 -7.42 4.18 -9.47
C LYS A 54 -6.78 2.80 -9.37
N ILE A 55 -5.50 2.68 -9.73
CA ILE A 55 -4.77 1.42 -9.73
C ILE A 55 -3.45 1.66 -9.00
N SER A 56 -3.11 0.79 -8.05
CA SER A 56 -1.78 0.77 -7.43
C SER A 56 -1.05 -0.50 -7.85
N LEU A 57 0.19 -0.39 -8.32
CA LEU A 57 0.99 -1.52 -8.78
C LEU A 57 2.41 -1.47 -8.20
N SER A 58 2.98 -2.63 -7.91
CA SER A 58 4.42 -2.77 -7.73
C SER A 58 5.12 -2.70 -9.09
N PRO A 59 6.44 -2.41 -9.13
CA PRO A 59 7.23 -2.48 -10.37
C PRO A 59 7.03 -3.79 -11.13
N GLU A 60 7.04 -4.91 -10.41
CA GLU A 60 6.88 -6.26 -10.97
C GLU A 60 5.45 -6.46 -11.52
N GLY A 61 4.44 -5.99 -10.78
CA GLY A 61 3.05 -6.02 -11.23
C GLY A 61 2.83 -5.19 -12.50
N ALA A 62 3.47 -4.03 -12.61
CA ALA A 62 3.39 -3.20 -13.81
C ALA A 62 3.99 -3.90 -15.04
N GLU A 63 5.13 -4.59 -14.90
CA GLU A 63 5.73 -5.36 -15.99
C GLU A 63 4.83 -6.51 -16.48
N LEU A 64 4.21 -7.24 -15.54
CA LEU A 64 3.22 -8.29 -15.86
C LEU A 64 2.03 -7.71 -16.61
N LEU A 65 1.47 -6.59 -16.13
CA LEU A 65 0.30 -5.97 -16.72
C LEU A 65 0.57 -5.49 -18.15
N ILE A 66 1.75 -4.91 -18.42
CA ILE A 66 2.12 -4.46 -19.76
C ILE A 66 2.15 -5.64 -20.74
N LYS A 67 2.78 -6.76 -20.35
CA LYS A 67 2.85 -7.96 -21.19
C LYS A 67 1.47 -8.51 -21.53
N GLU A 68 0.56 -8.54 -20.57
CA GLU A 68 -0.82 -8.98 -20.82
C GLU A 68 -1.56 -8.00 -21.75
N ILE A 69 -1.48 -6.70 -21.49
CA ILE A 69 -2.15 -5.68 -22.32
C ILE A 69 -1.66 -5.75 -23.78
N GLU A 70 -0.37 -5.92 -24.01
CA GLU A 70 0.20 -6.06 -25.35
C GLU A 70 -0.40 -7.28 -26.10
N GLN A 71 -0.62 -8.40 -25.42
CA GLN A 71 -1.26 -9.57 -26.04
C GLN A 71 -2.72 -9.30 -26.47
N TYR A 72 -3.43 -8.43 -25.76
CA TYR A 72 -4.80 -8.05 -26.12
C TYR A 72 -4.88 -6.97 -27.20
N LEU A 73 -3.88 -6.09 -27.31
CA LEU A 73 -3.83 -5.01 -28.30
C LEU A 73 -3.34 -5.45 -29.69
N VAL A 74 -2.61 -6.58 -29.77
CA VAL A 74 -2.09 -7.15 -31.03
C VAL A 74 -3.11 -8.12 -31.68
N LYS A 75 -4.38 -8.09 -31.24
CA LYS A 75 -5.49 -8.83 -31.86
C LYS A 75 -6.31 -7.97 -32.81
#